data_AF-A0A2V5RY00-F1
#
_entry.id   AF-A0A2V5RY00-F1
#
_cell.length_a   1.000
_cell.length_b   1.000
_cell.length_c   1.000
_cell.angle_alpha   90.00
_cell.angle_beta   90.00
_cell.angle_gamma   90.00
#
_symmetry.space_group_name_H-M   'P 1'
#
loop_
_entity.id
_entity.type
_entity.pdbx_description
1 polymer ?
#
loop_
_entity_poly.entity_id
_entity_poly.type
_entity_poly.pdbx_seq_one_letter_code
_entity_poly.pdbx_strand_id
1 'polypeptide(L)'
;MHPWADDRPVKDRQRKGAILGENWRDLFERFSKGLANENIYVTIDLDCLCIEEAVTNWESGRFSVADLQWALGMLREFCQIIGGDICGAYSVPKYARRKQRFAAEFDHPKIRLPAGDQIRIINLRTLEKLWPLLARPL
;
A
#
# COMPACT_ATOMS: atom_id res chain seq x y z
N MET A 1 -0.91 -10.96 -6.00
CA MET A 1 -0.08 -10.51 -7.14
C MET A 1 1.20 -9.94 -6.57
N HIS A 2 2.39 -10.28 -7.06
CA HIS A 2 3.59 -9.46 -6.79
C HIS A 2 3.73 -8.44 -7.93
N PRO A 3 3.30 -7.18 -7.79
CA PRO A 3 3.34 -6.22 -8.89
C PRO A 3 4.78 -5.90 -9.31
N TRP A 4 5.70 -5.96 -8.36
CA TRP A 4 7.14 -5.73 -8.56
C TRP A 4 7.80 -6.88 -9.32
N ALA A 5 8.49 -6.54 -10.40
CA ALA A 5 9.18 -7.51 -11.24
C ALA A 5 10.69 -7.57 -10.97
N ASP A 6 11.22 -6.78 -10.03
CA ASP A 6 12.66 -6.65 -9.75
C ASP A 6 13.34 -8.01 -9.55
N ASP A 7 12.73 -8.90 -8.76
CA ASP A 7 13.29 -10.24 -8.46
C ASP A 7 12.88 -11.31 -9.48
N ARG A 8 12.24 -10.94 -10.58
CA ARG A 8 11.77 -11.88 -11.60
C ARG A 8 12.79 -12.10 -12.71
N PRO A 9 12.68 -13.22 -13.46
CA PRO A 9 13.45 -13.43 -14.67
C PRO A 9 13.41 -12.22 -15.61
N VAL A 10 14.49 -11.99 -16.37
CA VAL A 10 14.62 -10.82 -17.28
C VAL A 10 13.41 -10.67 -18.21
N LYS A 11 12.91 -11.79 -18.74
CA LYS A 11 11.72 -11.82 -19.61
C LYS A 11 10.47 -11.22 -18.95
N ASP A 12 10.35 -11.28 -17.63
CA ASP A 12 9.20 -10.80 -16.88
C ASP A 12 9.36 -9.31 -16.53
N ARG A 13 10.59 -8.85 -16.33
CA ARG A 13 10.94 -7.43 -16.16
C ARG A 13 10.69 -6.60 -17.43
N GLN A 14 10.80 -7.22 -18.60
CA GLN A 14 10.58 -6.57 -19.89
C GLN A 14 9.10 -6.58 -20.34
N ARG A 15 8.19 -7.17 -19.57
CA ARG A 15 6.76 -7.19 -19.92
C ARG A 15 6.19 -5.77 -19.87
N LYS A 16 5.30 -5.45 -20.82
CA LYS A 16 4.55 -4.19 -20.79
C LYS A 16 3.78 -4.08 -19.47
N GLY A 17 3.99 -2.98 -18.75
CA GLY A 17 3.35 -2.74 -17.45
C GLY A 17 4.07 -3.39 -16.25
N ALA A 18 5.26 -3.98 -16.45
CA ALA A 18 6.09 -4.41 -15.34
C ALA A 18 6.51 -3.19 -14.49
N ILE A 19 6.19 -3.25 -13.20
CA ILE A 19 6.58 -2.25 -12.22
C ILE A 19 7.93 -2.69 -11.64
N LEU A 20 8.89 -1.78 -11.67
CA LEU A 20 10.25 -1.93 -11.17
C LEU A 20 10.58 -0.76 -10.26
N GLY A 21 11.52 -0.94 -9.34
CA GLY A 21 12.01 0.14 -8.48
C GLY A 21 12.44 1.37 -9.27
N GLU A 22 13.02 1.18 -10.46
CA GLU A 22 13.52 2.25 -11.32
C GLU A 22 12.45 2.97 -12.15
N ASN A 23 11.30 2.33 -12.45
CA ASN A 23 10.35 2.85 -13.43
C ASN A 23 8.98 3.25 -12.87
N TRP A 24 8.66 2.86 -11.63
CA TRP A 24 7.31 3.00 -11.12
C TRP A 24 6.88 4.46 -11.01
N ARG A 25 7.80 5.38 -10.70
CA ARG A 25 7.51 6.82 -10.60
C ARG A 25 7.08 7.39 -11.96
N ASP A 26 7.85 7.11 -13.01
CA ASP A 26 7.50 7.54 -14.38
C ASP A 26 6.15 6.97 -14.84
N LEU A 27 5.88 5.71 -14.50
CA LEU A 27 4.59 5.07 -14.80
C LEU A 27 3.45 5.73 -14.02
N PHE A 28 3.66 6.05 -12.75
CA PHE A 28 2.67 6.66 -11.89
C PHE A 28 2.40 8.13 -12.27
N GLU A 29 3.41 8.88 -12.69
CA GLU A 29 3.24 10.24 -13.23
C GLU A 29 2.38 10.21 -14.50
N ARG A 30 2.67 9.31 -15.45
CA ARG A 30 1.85 9.16 -16.67
C ARG A 30 0.42 8.77 -16.35
N PHE A 31 0.23 7.87 -15.38
CA PHE A 31 -1.09 7.51 -14.88
C PHE A 31 -1.83 8.73 -14.29
N SER A 32 -1.15 9.52 -13.45
CA SER A 32 -1.71 10.73 -12.83
C SER A 32 -2.11 11.79 -13.86
N LYS A 33 -1.26 12.01 -14.88
CA LYS A 33 -1.59 12.90 -16.02
C LYS A 33 -2.80 12.42 -16.82
N GLY A 34 -2.99 11.11 -16.93
CA GLY A 34 -4.16 10.51 -17.57
C GLY A 34 -5.48 10.75 -16.82
N LEU A 35 -5.42 11.16 -15.55
CA LEU A 35 -6.55 11.51 -14.69
C LEU A 35 -6.73 13.03 -14.54
N ALA A 36 -6.08 13.84 -15.37
CA ALA A 36 -6.03 15.27 -15.17
C ALA A 36 -7.43 15.92 -15.12
N ASN A 37 -7.64 16.79 -14.11
CA ASN A 37 -8.88 17.49 -13.77
C ASN A 37 -10.03 16.61 -13.25
N GLU A 38 -9.78 15.33 -12.98
CA GLU A 38 -10.77 14.45 -12.39
C GLU A 38 -10.86 14.62 -10.87
N ASN A 39 -12.05 14.35 -10.33
CA ASN A 39 -12.26 14.17 -8.90
C ASN A 39 -11.95 12.72 -8.53
N ILE A 40 -11.00 12.51 -7.63
CA ILE A 40 -10.55 11.16 -7.26
C ILE A 40 -10.74 10.88 -5.77
N TYR A 41 -11.07 9.63 -5.48
CA TYR A 41 -11.05 9.05 -4.14
C TYR A 41 -9.89 8.06 -4.05
N VAL A 42 -9.07 8.18 -3.01
CA VAL A 42 -7.85 7.37 -2.86
C VAL A 42 -7.99 6.40 -1.69
N THR A 43 -7.89 5.09 -1.97
CA THR A 43 -7.74 4.04 -0.95
C THR A 43 -6.28 3.62 -0.87
N ILE A 44 -5.72 3.59 0.35
CA ILE A 44 -4.37 3.05 0.61
C ILE A 44 -4.51 1.79 1.44
N ASP A 45 -4.22 0.63 0.83
CA ASP A 45 -3.98 -0.60 1.58
C ASP A 45 -2.53 -0.58 2.09
N LEU A 46 -2.35 -0.62 3.42
CA LEU A 46 -1.03 -0.54 4.04
C LEU A 46 -0.13 -1.74 3.68
N ASP A 47 -0.67 -2.83 3.13
CA ASP A 47 0.16 -3.95 2.67
C ASP A 47 1.02 -3.58 1.43
N CYS A 48 0.80 -2.41 0.81
CA CYS A 48 1.68 -1.92 -0.24
C CYS A 48 3.04 -1.41 0.27
N LEU A 49 3.14 -1.10 1.57
CA LEU A 49 4.34 -0.57 2.21
C LEU A 49 5.34 -1.67 2.60
N CYS A 50 6.60 -1.28 2.75
CA CYS A 50 7.62 -2.18 3.29
C CYS A 50 7.37 -2.49 4.78
N ILE A 51 7.96 -3.60 5.24
CA ILE A 51 7.73 -4.16 6.57
C ILE A 51 8.16 -3.22 7.71
N GLU A 52 9.09 -2.31 7.43
CA GLU A 52 9.57 -1.31 8.38
C GLU A 52 8.55 -0.22 8.67
N GLU A 53 7.61 0.01 7.74
CA GLU A 53 6.68 1.14 7.78
C GLU A 53 5.22 0.71 7.93
N ALA A 54 4.86 -0.53 7.63
CA ALA A 54 3.57 -1.07 8.02
C ALA A 54 3.66 -2.54 8.39
N VAL A 55 3.00 -2.89 9.49
CA VAL A 55 2.72 -4.28 9.85
C VAL A 55 1.28 -4.57 9.50
N THR A 56 1.07 -5.58 8.66
CA THR A 56 -0.25 -5.99 8.16
C THR A 56 -0.49 -7.48 8.42
N ASN A 57 -1.69 -7.97 8.08
CA ASN A 57 -1.98 -9.40 8.08
C ASN A 57 -1.51 -10.12 6.79
N TRP A 58 -1.01 -9.36 5.81
CA TRP A 58 -0.63 -9.81 4.47
C TRP A 58 0.85 -9.55 4.19
N GLU A 59 1.36 -10.05 3.07
CA GLU A 59 2.75 -9.82 2.67
C GLU A 59 3.01 -8.32 2.43
N SER A 60 4.12 -7.82 2.98
CA SER A 60 4.55 -6.44 2.74
C SER A 60 4.94 -6.20 1.29
N GLY A 61 4.59 -5.02 0.81
CA GLY A 61 5.02 -4.48 -0.46
C GLY A 61 6.41 -3.87 -0.38
N ARG A 62 6.66 -2.89 -1.24
CA ARG A 62 7.99 -2.27 -1.41
C ARG A 62 7.99 -0.76 -1.34
N PHE A 63 6.82 -0.13 -1.25
CA PHE A 63 6.78 1.32 -1.16
C PHE A 63 7.23 1.76 0.22
N SER A 64 7.94 2.89 0.25
CA SER A 64 8.09 3.63 1.49
C SER A 64 6.92 4.60 1.70
N VAL A 65 6.77 5.14 2.91
CA VAL A 65 5.86 6.25 3.20
C VAL A 65 6.26 7.46 2.36
N ALA A 66 7.56 7.70 2.17
CA ALA A 66 8.04 8.79 1.32
C ALA A 66 7.58 8.61 -0.15
N ASP A 67 7.54 7.37 -0.65
CA ASP A 67 7.02 7.07 -1.99
C ASP A 67 5.52 7.35 -2.08
N LEU A 68 4.73 6.98 -1.07
CA LEU A 68 3.31 7.31 -1.03
C LEU A 68 3.07 8.81 -0.90
N GLN A 69 3.88 9.53 -0.12
CA GLN A 69 3.80 10.99 -0.04
C GLN A 69 4.08 11.64 -1.40
N TRP A 70 5.10 11.15 -2.12
CA TRP A 70 5.37 11.59 -3.48
C TRP A 70 4.20 11.29 -4.42
N ALA A 71 3.67 10.06 -4.40
CA ALA A 71 2.55 9.64 -5.25
C ALA A 71 1.29 10.49 -5.00
N LEU A 72 0.93 10.74 -3.74
CA LEU A 72 -0.19 11.62 -3.39
C LEU A 72 0.05 13.07 -3.84
N GLY A 73 1.29 13.55 -3.78
CA GLY A 73 1.68 14.85 -4.34
C GLY A 73 1.44 14.91 -5.85
N MET A 74 1.90 13.89 -6.59
CA MET A 74 1.69 13.78 -8.03
C MET A 74 0.20 13.75 -8.41
N LEU A 75 -0.62 13.00 -7.67
CA LEU A 75 -2.06 12.99 -7.90
C LEU A 75 -2.67 14.38 -7.67
N ARG A 76 -2.26 15.11 -6.64
CA ARG A 76 -2.76 16.47 -6.35
C ARG A 76 -2.33 17.51 -7.38
N GLU A 77 -1.22 17.29 -8.08
CA GLU A 77 -0.78 18.18 -9.15
C GLU A 77 -1.75 18.15 -10.34
N PHE A 78 -2.31 16.98 -10.65
CA PHE A 78 -3.16 16.78 -11.83
C PHE A 78 -4.64 16.63 -11.51
N CYS A 79 -5.00 16.22 -10.29
CA CYS A 79 -6.36 15.79 -9.92
C CYS A 79 -6.83 16.48 -8.63
N GLN A 80 -8.15 16.51 -8.43
CA GLN A 80 -8.74 16.93 -7.16
C GLN A 80 -9.02 15.71 -6.28
N ILE A 81 -8.23 15.53 -5.21
CA ILE A 81 -8.51 14.50 -4.20
C ILE A 81 -9.69 14.96 -3.35
N ILE A 82 -10.86 14.31 -3.52
CA ILE A 82 -12.10 14.64 -2.79
C ILE A 82 -12.27 13.82 -1.51
N GLY A 83 -11.40 12.83 -1.28
CA GLY A 83 -11.38 12.03 -0.08
C GLY A 83 -10.46 10.81 -0.21
N GLY A 84 -10.36 10.05 0.88
CA GLY A 84 -9.67 8.78 0.87
C GLY A 84 -9.81 8.00 2.17
N ASP A 85 -9.32 6.77 2.15
CA ASP A 85 -9.22 5.88 3.31
C ASP A 85 -7.85 5.21 3.36
N ILE A 86 -7.49 4.76 4.57
CA ILE A 86 -6.30 3.95 4.81
C ILE A 86 -6.75 2.69 5.54
N CYS A 87 -6.48 1.53 4.96
CA CYS A 87 -6.89 0.22 5.46
C CYS A 87 -5.72 -0.77 5.47
N GLY A 88 -5.97 -2.04 5.80
CA GLY A 88 -4.95 -3.09 5.75
C GLY A 88 -3.95 -3.15 6.92
N ALA A 89 -4.03 -2.23 7.88
CA ALA A 89 -3.24 -2.31 9.12
C ALA A 89 -3.49 -3.64 9.84
N TYR A 90 -2.46 -4.16 10.52
CA TYR A 90 -2.58 -5.40 11.29
C TYR A 90 -3.74 -5.33 12.29
N SER A 91 -4.55 -6.38 12.25
CA SER A 91 -5.57 -6.66 13.24
C SER A 91 -5.40 -8.09 13.76
N VAL A 92 -5.73 -8.31 15.03
CA VAL A 92 -5.73 -9.67 15.59
C VAL A 92 -6.85 -10.46 14.89
N PRO A 93 -6.56 -11.57 14.19
CA PRO A 93 -7.58 -12.34 13.49
C PRO A 93 -8.63 -12.87 14.47
N LYS A 94 -9.91 -12.63 14.17
CA LYS A 94 -11.06 -13.12 14.94
C LYS A 94 -11.98 -13.92 14.03
N TYR A 95 -12.24 -15.17 14.39
CA TYR A 95 -13.08 -16.08 13.61
C TYR A 95 -14.31 -16.48 14.40
N ALA A 96 -15.49 -16.39 13.79
CA ALA A 96 -16.74 -16.80 14.42
C ALA A 96 -16.89 -18.34 14.45
N ARG A 97 -16.27 -19.05 13.51
CA ARG A 97 -16.40 -20.51 13.35
C ARG A 97 -15.04 -21.19 13.22
N ARG A 98 -14.93 -22.42 13.73
CA ARG A 98 -13.73 -23.26 13.59
C ARG A 98 -13.34 -23.49 12.13
N LYS A 99 -14.33 -23.66 11.23
CA LYS A 99 -14.08 -23.83 9.79
C LYS A 99 -13.44 -22.59 9.15
N GLN A 100 -13.78 -21.38 9.61
CA GLN A 100 -13.15 -20.14 9.12
C GLN A 100 -11.71 -20.04 9.59
N ARG A 101 -11.45 -20.35 10.87
CA ARG A 101 -10.09 -20.42 11.39
C ARG A 101 -9.23 -21.40 10.61
N PHE A 102 -9.76 -22.59 10.34
CA PHE A 102 -9.05 -23.61 9.55
C PHE A 102 -8.76 -23.12 8.13
N ALA A 103 -9.75 -22.56 7.43
CA ALA A 103 -9.53 -21.99 6.09
C ALA A 103 -8.45 -20.89 6.11
N ALA A 104 -8.44 -20.08 7.18
CA ALA A 104 -7.48 -19.00 7.31
C ALA A 104 -6.03 -19.45 7.55
N GLU A 105 -5.81 -20.72 7.92
CA GLU A 105 -4.46 -21.30 8.01
C GLU A 105 -3.87 -21.61 6.62
N PHE A 106 -4.71 -21.65 5.57
CA PHE A 106 -4.28 -21.88 4.18
C PHE A 106 -4.12 -20.58 3.38
N ASP A 107 -4.91 -19.55 3.66
CA ASP A 107 -4.89 -18.30 2.90
C ASP A 107 -3.91 -17.25 3.45
N HIS A 108 -3.69 -17.23 4.76
CA HIS A 108 -2.85 -16.21 5.37
C HIS A 108 -1.36 -16.54 5.25
N PRO A 109 -0.52 -15.56 4.91
CA PRO A 109 0.91 -15.73 4.94
C PRO A 109 1.41 -15.96 6.37
N LYS A 110 2.43 -16.80 6.50
CA LYS A 110 3.07 -17.12 7.79
C LYS A 110 4.15 -16.09 8.10
N ILE A 111 3.71 -14.92 8.58
CA ILE A 111 4.57 -13.76 8.86
C ILE A 111 5.04 -13.77 10.31
N ARG A 112 6.30 -13.37 10.55
CA ARG A 112 6.79 -13.10 11.91
C ARG A 112 6.36 -11.69 12.32
N LEU A 113 5.52 -11.62 13.35
CA LEU A 113 4.98 -10.36 13.84
C LEU A 113 5.83 -9.82 15.01
N PRO A 114 6.06 -8.50 15.08
CA PRO A 114 6.60 -7.84 16.26
C PRO A 114 5.66 -7.93 17.47
N ALA A 115 6.12 -7.43 18.62
CA ALA A 115 5.27 -7.27 19.80
C ALA A 115 4.08 -6.32 19.51
N GLY A 116 2.92 -6.56 20.13
CA GLY A 116 1.68 -5.81 19.84
C GLY A 116 1.81 -4.29 19.98
N ASP A 117 2.53 -3.82 20.99
CA ASP A 117 2.76 -2.38 21.17
C ASP A 117 3.64 -1.79 20.05
N GLN A 118 4.62 -2.56 19.58
CA GLN A 118 5.48 -2.16 18.47
C GLN A 118 4.69 -2.07 17.16
N ILE A 119 3.78 -3.03 16.91
CA ILE A 119 2.86 -3.00 15.77
C ILE A 119 2.03 -1.71 15.79
N ARG A 120 1.44 -1.38 16.95
CA ARG A 120 0.63 -0.18 17.11
C ARG A 120 1.44 1.08 16.84
N ILE A 121 2.67 1.15 17.35
CA ILE A 121 3.57 2.31 17.15
C ILE A 121 3.94 2.46 15.67
N ILE A 122 4.32 1.39 14.98
CA ILE A 122 4.70 1.42 13.56
C ILE A 122 3.53 1.93 12.72
N ASN A 123 2.36 1.29 12.85
CA ASN A 123 1.20 1.64 12.03
C ASN A 123 0.67 3.05 12.34
N LEU A 124 0.66 3.46 13.61
CA LEU A 124 0.24 4.82 13.99
C LEU A 124 1.13 5.89 13.37
N ARG A 125 2.47 5.71 13.40
CA ARG A 125 3.41 6.65 12.77
C ARG A 125 3.16 6.79 11.28
N THR A 126 2.80 5.71 10.59
CA THR A 126 2.47 5.73 9.18
C THR A 126 1.15 6.45 8.91
N LEU A 127 0.12 6.19 9.73
CA LEU A 127 -1.16 6.92 9.64
C LEU A 127 -0.97 8.42 9.88
N GLU A 128 -0.19 8.82 10.88
CA GLU A 128 0.10 10.23 11.19
C GLU A 128 0.76 10.96 10.01
N LYS A 129 1.60 10.27 9.23
CA LYS A 129 2.27 10.84 8.05
C LYS A 129 1.37 10.92 6.81
N LEU A 130 0.52 9.91 6.59
CA LEU A 130 -0.28 9.79 5.36
C LEU A 130 -1.66 10.44 5.47
N TRP A 131 -2.31 10.34 6.63
CA TRP A 131 -3.68 10.83 6.81
C TRP A 131 -3.86 12.32 6.46
N PRO A 132 -2.95 13.24 6.86
CA PRO A 132 -3.08 14.65 6.51
C PRO A 132 -3.01 14.92 5.00
N LEU A 133 -2.45 14.00 4.20
CA LEU A 133 -2.37 14.14 2.75
C LEU A 133 -3.67 13.73 2.05
N LEU A 134 -4.53 12.94 2.71
CA LEU A 134 -5.85 12.55 2.21
C LEU A 134 -6.96 13.46 2.77
N ALA A 135 -6.87 13.81 4.05
CA ALA A 135 -7.91 14.54 4.78
C ALA A 135 -7.80 16.08 4.69
N ARG A 136 -6.84 16.61 3.91
CA ARG A 136 -6.71 18.06 3.72
C ARG A 136 -7.98 18.61 3.06
N PRO A 137 -8.57 19.70 3.60
CA PRO A 137 -9.63 20.41 2.92
C PRO A 137 -9.16 20.87 1.53
N LEU A 138 -10.11 20.96 0.61
CA LEU A 138 -9.93 21.56 -0.71
C LEU A 138 -9.54 23.04 -0.60
#